data_AF-A0A821CQL0-F1
#
_entry.id   AF-A0A821CQL0-F1
#
_cell.length_a   1.000
_cell.length_b   1.000
_cell.length_c   1.000
_cell.angle_alpha   90.00
_cell.angle_beta   90.00
_cell.angle_gamma   90.00
#
_symmetry.space_group_name_H-M   'P 1'
#
loop_
_entity.id
_entity.type
_entity.pdbx_description
1 polymer ?
#
loop_
_entity_poly.entity_id
_entity_poly.type
_entity_poly.pdbx_seq_one_letter_code
_entity_poly.pdbx_strand_id
1 'polypeptide(L)'
;MLMPIQGYEKKPLVSLEEAVEPIVEYVPDVKRMVYVSKMKCAELSPGKLSIDEAASITLYSMEWEPQDECLYYVLNQTLRNENRQKLKPWFLFLRLILTALAQLPSITSNVYRGVKRDMRKEYPEGKTFVWWGFSSCTSKLNVLQNEQFLGKTGPRTFFTIECDSG
;
A
#
# COMPACT_ATOMS: atom_id res chain seq x y z
N MET A 1 -14.98 -4.75 15.77
CA MET A 1 -14.12 -3.65 15.26
C MET A 1 -12.72 -3.91 15.76
N LEU A 2 -11.72 -3.98 14.88
CA LEU A 2 -10.33 -4.19 15.32
C LEU A 2 -9.79 -2.90 15.96
N MET A 3 -8.91 -3.03 16.94
CA MET A 3 -8.25 -1.87 17.56
C MET A 3 -7.26 -1.22 16.57
N PRO A 4 -7.03 0.10 16.71
CA PRO A 4 -6.00 0.80 15.95
C PRO A 4 -4.64 0.12 16.04
N ILE A 5 -3.88 0.15 14.95
CA ILE A 5 -2.51 -0.37 14.91
C ILE A 5 -1.61 0.64 15.65
N GLN A 6 -0.85 0.15 16.62
CA GLN A 6 0.04 0.94 17.47
C GLN A 6 1.42 0.26 17.61
N GLY A 7 2.43 1.03 17.97
CA GLY A 7 3.80 0.61 18.21
C GLY A 7 4.76 0.79 17.03
N TYR A 8 4.27 0.98 15.80
CA TYR A 8 5.13 1.28 14.65
C TYR A 8 5.65 2.72 14.74
N GLU A 9 4.86 3.64 15.29
CA GLU A 9 5.21 5.04 15.47
C GLU A 9 6.40 5.25 16.42
N LYS A 10 6.65 4.28 17.29
CA LYS A 10 7.79 4.28 18.25
C LYS A 10 9.05 3.67 17.65
N LYS A 11 9.00 3.12 16.43
CA LYS A 11 10.17 2.57 15.77
C LYS A 11 11.08 3.69 15.25
N PRO A 12 12.40 3.49 15.23
CA PRO A 12 13.30 4.42 14.58
C PRO A 12 12.99 4.52 13.10
N LEU A 13 13.25 5.69 12.52
CA LEU A 13 13.34 5.82 11.06
C LEU A 13 14.69 5.24 10.63
N VAL A 14 14.67 4.31 9.68
CA VAL A 14 15.83 3.51 9.25
C VAL A 14 15.91 3.49 7.72
N SER A 15 17.02 2.98 7.18
CA SER A 15 17.14 2.76 5.73
C SER A 15 16.08 1.76 5.22
N LEU A 16 15.79 1.79 3.92
CA LEU A 16 14.82 0.86 3.34
C LEU A 16 15.29 -0.60 3.47
N GLU A 17 16.59 -0.85 3.37
CA GLU A 17 17.21 -2.17 3.58
C GLU A 17 16.94 -2.70 4.99
N GLU A 18 17.20 -1.88 6.03
CA GLU A 18 16.91 -2.25 7.41
C GLU A 18 15.40 -2.41 7.66
N ALA A 19 14.58 -1.59 7.00
CA ALA A 19 13.13 -1.61 7.16
C ALA A 19 12.50 -2.90 6.66
N VAL A 20 13.08 -3.52 5.62
CA VAL A 20 12.59 -4.77 5.05
C VAL A 20 13.21 -6.02 5.67
N GLU A 21 14.31 -5.90 6.41
CA GLU A 21 15.02 -7.07 6.97
C GLU A 21 14.10 -8.02 7.78
N PRO A 22 13.16 -7.55 8.63
CA PRO A 22 12.28 -8.45 9.36
C PRO A 22 11.22 -9.15 8.52
N ILE A 23 11.03 -8.74 7.25
CA ILE A 23 9.97 -9.26 6.38
C ILE A 23 10.48 -10.08 5.20
N VAL A 24 11.79 -10.31 5.11
CA VAL A 24 12.44 -11.04 4.01
C VAL A 24 11.93 -12.47 3.86
N GLU A 25 11.53 -13.11 4.96
CA GLU A 25 10.97 -14.47 4.95
C GLU A 25 9.51 -14.51 4.47
N TYR A 26 8.79 -13.38 4.54
CA TYR A 26 7.38 -13.29 4.15
C TYR A 26 7.20 -12.72 2.74
N VAL A 27 8.21 -12.01 2.23
CA VAL A 27 8.17 -11.33 0.93
C VAL A 27 9.42 -11.74 0.14
N PRO A 28 9.31 -12.83 -0.65
CA PRO A 28 10.39 -13.23 -1.55
C PRO A 28 10.83 -12.07 -2.44
N ASP A 29 12.11 -12.05 -2.80
CA ASP A 29 12.75 -11.01 -3.62
C ASP A 29 12.74 -9.57 -3.07
N VAL A 30 12.22 -9.31 -1.87
CA VAL A 30 12.11 -7.94 -1.36
C VAL A 30 13.44 -7.19 -1.36
N LYS A 31 14.56 -7.85 -1.01
CA LYS A 31 15.90 -7.22 -1.05
C LYS A 31 16.32 -6.79 -2.46
N ARG A 32 16.02 -7.61 -3.47
CA ARG A 32 16.27 -7.27 -4.87
C ARG A 32 15.40 -6.10 -5.29
N MET A 33 14.14 -6.08 -4.89
CA MET A 33 13.20 -5.01 -5.23
C MET A 33 13.52 -3.70 -4.51
N VAL A 34 14.08 -3.74 -3.31
CA VAL A 34 14.64 -2.57 -2.62
C VAL A 34 15.71 -1.91 -3.48
N TYR A 35 16.69 -2.67 -3.97
CA TYR A 35 17.72 -2.14 -4.86
C TYR A 35 17.12 -1.48 -6.12
N VAL A 36 16.19 -2.16 -6.79
CA VAL A 36 15.52 -1.61 -7.99
C VAL A 36 14.74 -0.33 -7.66
N SER A 37 14.03 -0.29 -6.54
CA SER A 37 13.25 0.89 -6.12
C SER A 37 14.15 2.10 -5.83
N LYS A 38 15.28 1.89 -5.14
CA LYS A 38 16.25 2.96 -4.84
C LYS A 38 16.91 3.49 -6.11
N MET A 39 17.28 2.61 -7.04
CA MET A 39 17.82 3.01 -8.34
C MET A 39 16.85 3.93 -9.09
N LYS A 40 15.58 3.54 -9.19
CA LYS A 40 14.55 4.38 -9.84
C LYS A 40 14.39 5.74 -9.16
N CYS A 41 14.41 5.79 -7.83
CA CYS A 41 14.27 7.04 -7.10
C CYS A 41 15.50 7.95 -7.20
N ALA A 42 16.70 7.38 -7.25
CA ALA A 42 17.94 8.14 -7.42
C ALA A 42 17.97 8.87 -8.78
N GLU A 43 17.43 8.25 -9.84
CA GLU A 43 17.33 8.86 -11.17
C GLU A 43 16.31 10.01 -11.21
N LEU A 44 15.21 9.91 -10.47
CA LEU A 44 14.08 10.84 -10.53
C LEU A 44 14.20 12.07 -9.62
N SER A 45 15.21 12.13 -8.74
CA SER A 45 15.39 13.18 -7.72
C SER A 45 14.12 13.39 -6.85
N PRO A 46 14.01 12.74 -5.68
CA PRO A 46 12.76 12.60 -4.92
C PRO A 46 12.21 13.89 -4.25
N GLY A 47 12.70 15.06 -4.67
CA GLY A 47 12.29 16.36 -4.15
C GLY A 47 12.60 16.50 -2.67
N LYS A 48 11.56 16.55 -1.83
CA LYS A 48 11.68 16.71 -0.38
C LYS A 48 11.90 15.39 0.37
N LEU A 49 11.55 14.27 -0.24
CA LEU A 49 11.71 12.95 0.39
C LEU A 49 13.18 12.52 0.31
N SER A 50 13.64 11.80 1.31
CA SER A 50 14.87 11.01 1.18
C SER A 50 14.70 9.90 0.14
N ILE A 51 15.82 9.35 -0.34
CA ILE A 51 15.80 8.21 -1.28
C ILE A 51 15.07 7.01 -0.65
N ASP A 52 15.31 6.71 0.63
CA ASP A 52 14.65 5.59 1.32
C ASP A 52 13.13 5.77 1.44
N GLU A 53 12.68 6.99 1.75
CA GLU A 53 11.25 7.32 1.82
C GLU A 53 10.57 7.20 0.46
N ALA A 54 11.14 7.80 -0.59
CA ALA A 54 10.60 7.71 -1.95
C ALA A 54 10.64 6.26 -2.48
N ALA A 55 11.72 5.53 -2.18
CA ALA A 55 11.87 4.14 -2.57
C ALA A 55 10.86 3.24 -1.83
N SER A 56 10.48 3.55 -0.58
CA SER A 56 9.45 2.79 0.14
C SER A 56 8.07 2.87 -0.52
N ILE A 57 7.69 4.07 -1.00
CA ILE A 57 6.45 4.29 -1.76
C ILE A 57 6.53 3.56 -3.11
N THR A 58 7.66 3.73 -3.80
CA THR A 58 7.91 3.05 -5.08
C THR A 58 7.80 1.54 -4.92
N LEU A 59 8.49 0.96 -3.94
CA LEU A 59 8.48 -0.48 -3.65
C LEU A 59 7.07 -0.98 -3.34
N TYR A 60 6.26 -0.22 -2.58
CA TYR A 60 4.86 -0.57 -2.34
C TYR A 60 4.02 -0.59 -3.64
N SER A 61 4.35 0.22 -4.64
CA SER A 61 3.63 0.22 -5.92
C SER A 61 4.18 -0.77 -6.96
N MET A 62 5.31 -1.39 -6.69
CA MET A 62 5.95 -2.32 -7.65
C MET A 62 5.21 -3.65 -7.70
N GLU A 63 5.19 -4.21 -8.90
CA GLU A 63 4.66 -5.55 -9.18
C GLU A 63 5.79 -6.46 -9.66
N TRP A 64 5.72 -7.71 -9.25
CA TRP A 64 6.56 -8.81 -9.71
C TRP A 64 5.78 -10.12 -9.63
N GLU A 65 6.30 -11.16 -10.27
CA GLU A 65 5.66 -12.47 -10.27
C GLU A 65 6.31 -13.41 -9.25
N PRO A 66 5.52 -14.22 -8.53
CA PRO A 66 4.05 -14.23 -8.56
C PRO A 66 3.43 -13.04 -7.80
N GLN A 67 2.26 -12.58 -8.25
CA GLN A 67 1.59 -11.38 -7.69
C GLN A 67 1.34 -11.47 -6.18
N ASP A 68 1.05 -12.65 -5.65
CA ASP A 68 0.78 -12.86 -4.23
C ASP A 68 2.03 -12.77 -3.34
N GLU A 69 3.22 -12.71 -3.93
CA GLU A 69 4.48 -12.43 -3.25
C GLU A 69 4.88 -10.95 -3.33
N CYS A 70 4.13 -10.10 -4.06
CA CYS A 70 4.36 -8.66 -4.07
C CYS A 70 4.21 -8.06 -2.67
N LEU A 71 5.09 -7.13 -2.32
CA LEU A 71 5.09 -6.49 -1.00
C LEU A 71 3.74 -5.88 -0.64
N TYR A 72 3.07 -5.19 -1.58
CA TYR A 72 1.75 -4.60 -1.31
C TYR A 72 0.69 -5.65 -1.03
N TYR A 73 0.80 -6.81 -1.68
CA TYR A 73 -0.16 -7.88 -1.54
C TYR A 73 -0.04 -8.49 -0.14
N VAL A 74 1.18 -8.90 0.24
CA VAL A 74 1.49 -9.48 1.55
C VAL A 74 1.23 -8.49 2.68
N LEU A 75 1.64 -7.22 2.53
CA LEU A 75 1.40 -6.18 3.53
C LEU A 75 -0.09 -5.95 3.75
N ASN A 76 -0.86 -5.77 2.67
CA ASN A 76 -2.29 -5.49 2.78
C ASN A 76 -3.07 -6.70 3.32
N GLN A 77 -2.65 -7.93 3.03
CA GLN A 77 -3.19 -9.10 3.72
C GLN A 77 -2.88 -9.06 5.22
N THR A 78 -1.64 -8.76 5.60
CA THR A 78 -1.21 -8.71 7.00
C THR A 78 -1.94 -7.61 7.78
N LEU A 79 -2.15 -6.44 7.18
CA LEU A 79 -2.91 -5.35 7.77
C LEU A 79 -4.38 -5.71 8.02
N ARG A 80 -4.99 -6.53 7.16
CA ARG A 80 -6.37 -7.03 7.34
C ARG A 80 -6.47 -8.18 8.34
N ASN A 81 -5.35 -8.79 8.72
CA ASN A 81 -5.36 -9.94 9.62
C ASN A 81 -5.74 -9.54 11.06
N GLU A 82 -6.67 -10.26 11.66
CA GLU A 82 -7.12 -10.02 13.04
C GLU A 82 -6.00 -10.24 14.07
N ASN A 83 -5.09 -11.18 13.79
CA ASN A 83 -3.91 -11.40 14.62
C ASN A 83 -2.86 -10.31 14.38
N ARG A 84 -2.95 -9.22 15.14
CA ARG A 84 -2.03 -8.07 15.09
C ARG A 84 -0.56 -8.41 15.37
N GLN A 85 -0.27 -9.57 15.97
CA GLN A 85 1.13 -9.99 16.18
C GLN A 85 1.85 -10.21 14.85
N LYS A 86 1.13 -10.66 13.80
CA LYS A 86 1.70 -10.85 12.45
C LYS A 86 2.18 -9.56 11.80
N LEU A 87 1.70 -8.40 12.27
CA LEU A 87 2.10 -7.10 11.74
C LEU A 87 3.41 -6.57 12.36
N LYS A 88 3.85 -7.10 13.51
CA LYS A 88 5.05 -6.61 14.20
C LYS A 88 6.32 -6.57 13.32
N PRO A 89 6.60 -7.58 12.47
CA PRO A 89 7.75 -7.52 11.55
C PRO A 89 7.70 -6.32 10.58
N TRP A 90 6.50 -5.85 10.23
CA TRP A 90 6.29 -4.75 9.30
C TRP A 90 6.49 -3.37 9.91
N PHE A 91 6.70 -3.24 11.23
CA PHE A 91 6.66 -1.94 11.90
C PHE A 91 7.75 -0.98 11.43
N LEU A 92 8.93 -1.46 11.06
CA LEU A 92 9.98 -0.59 10.50
C LEU A 92 9.58 -0.08 9.11
N PHE A 93 9.07 -0.96 8.24
CA PHE A 93 8.55 -0.57 6.93
C PHE A 93 7.36 0.40 7.04
N LEU A 94 6.40 0.12 7.92
CA LEU A 94 5.25 1.00 8.19
C LEU A 94 5.70 2.37 8.69
N ARG A 95 6.68 2.41 9.60
CA ARG A 95 7.27 3.67 10.08
C ARG A 95 7.84 4.48 8.91
N LEU A 96 8.59 3.85 8.02
CA LEU A 96 9.22 4.51 6.88
C LEU A 96 8.18 5.03 5.87
N ILE A 97 7.29 4.16 5.36
CA ILE A 97 6.34 4.54 4.31
C ILE A 97 5.30 5.56 4.80
N LEU A 98 4.83 5.46 6.04
CA LEU A 98 3.86 6.44 6.57
C LEU A 98 4.53 7.79 6.83
N THR A 99 5.82 7.82 7.19
CA THR A 99 6.58 9.07 7.30
C THR A 99 6.77 9.72 5.92
N ALA A 100 7.01 8.91 4.88
CA ALA A 100 7.12 9.37 3.50
C ALA A 100 5.78 9.96 3.00
N LEU A 101 4.68 9.22 3.17
CA LEU A 101 3.35 9.65 2.74
C LEU A 101 2.89 10.94 3.45
N ALA A 102 3.20 11.10 4.75
CA ALA A 102 2.83 12.31 5.51
C ALA A 102 3.53 13.60 5.02
N GLN A 103 4.60 13.49 4.25
CA GLN A 103 5.32 14.62 3.67
C GLN A 103 4.81 15.02 2.28
N LEU A 104 4.01 14.16 1.64
CA LEU A 104 3.40 14.46 0.35
C LEU A 104 2.23 15.45 0.51
N PRO A 105 1.99 16.31 -0.48
CA PRO A 105 0.84 17.20 -0.44
C PRO A 105 -0.44 16.38 -0.50
N SER A 106 -1.34 16.64 0.45
CA SER A 106 -2.67 16.05 0.46
C SER A 106 -3.52 16.61 -0.68
N ILE A 107 -4.29 15.74 -1.34
CA ILE A 107 -5.27 16.16 -2.35
C ILE A 107 -6.70 15.89 -1.89
N THR A 108 -7.61 16.81 -2.21
CA THR A 108 -9.05 16.61 -2.08
C THR A 108 -9.63 16.40 -3.48
N SER A 109 -10.07 15.17 -3.80
CA SER A 109 -10.54 14.84 -5.15
C SER A 109 -11.37 13.56 -5.23
N ASN A 110 -12.07 13.38 -6.34
CA ASN A 110 -12.69 12.09 -6.66
C ASN A 110 -11.64 11.10 -7.13
N VAL A 111 -11.53 10.00 -6.40
CA VAL A 111 -10.65 8.88 -6.74
C VAL A 111 -11.44 7.60 -6.90
N TYR A 112 -10.90 6.69 -7.69
CA TYR A 112 -11.57 5.48 -8.10
C TYR A 112 -10.77 4.24 -7.70
N ARG A 113 -11.46 3.19 -7.28
CA ARG A 113 -10.87 1.90 -6.95
C ARG A 113 -11.68 0.76 -7.55
N GLY A 114 -10.99 -0.15 -8.23
CA GLY A 114 -11.58 -1.37 -8.78
C GLY A 114 -11.24 -2.60 -7.95
N VAL A 115 -12.21 -3.50 -7.76
CA VAL A 115 -12.01 -4.80 -7.12
C VAL A 115 -12.64 -5.91 -7.95
N LYS A 116 -11.90 -7.00 -8.17
CA LYS A 116 -12.33 -8.17 -8.95
C LYS A 116 -13.27 -9.12 -8.18
N ARG A 117 -14.23 -8.56 -7.44
CA ARG A 117 -15.20 -9.30 -6.63
C ARG A 117 -16.47 -8.48 -6.46
N ASP A 118 -17.62 -9.14 -6.35
CA ASP A 118 -18.85 -8.50 -5.87
C ASP A 118 -18.78 -8.30 -4.36
N MET A 119 -18.83 -7.04 -3.91
CA MET A 119 -18.78 -6.66 -2.50
C MET A 119 -20.08 -6.00 -2.02
N ARG A 120 -21.17 -6.03 -2.80
CA ARG A 120 -22.41 -5.29 -2.45
C ARG A 120 -22.95 -5.62 -1.05
N LYS A 121 -22.86 -6.88 -0.64
CA LYS A 121 -23.28 -7.34 0.70
C LYS A 121 -22.39 -6.84 1.84
N GLU A 122 -21.15 -6.47 1.54
CA GLU A 122 -20.18 -5.98 2.51
C GLU A 122 -20.31 -4.48 2.77
N TYR A 123 -21.00 -3.74 1.89
CA TYR A 123 -21.19 -2.29 1.97
C TYR A 123 -22.67 -1.87 2.03
N PRO A 124 -23.39 -2.19 3.12
CA PRO A 124 -24.72 -1.61 3.36
C PRO A 124 -24.70 -0.08 3.46
N GLU A 125 -25.76 0.54 2.96
CA GLU A 125 -25.93 2.00 2.98
C GLU A 125 -25.93 2.58 4.40
N GLY A 126 -25.39 3.79 4.54
CA GLY A 126 -25.34 4.52 5.82
C GLY A 126 -24.39 3.93 6.87
N LYS A 127 -23.54 2.97 6.52
CA LYS A 127 -22.53 2.40 7.42
C LYS A 127 -21.14 2.99 7.17
N THR A 128 -20.37 3.04 8.25
CA THR A 128 -18.95 3.42 8.24
C THR A 128 -18.08 2.18 8.18
N PHE A 129 -17.06 2.21 7.32
CA PHE A 129 -16.13 1.11 7.11
C PHE A 129 -14.69 1.57 7.35
N VAL A 130 -13.85 0.64 7.80
CA VAL A 130 -12.40 0.88 7.96
C VAL A 130 -11.67 -0.05 7.01
N TRP A 131 -10.88 0.54 6.12
CA TRP A 131 -9.94 -0.18 5.27
C TRP A 131 -8.60 -0.30 5.97
N TRP A 132 -8.33 -1.47 6.54
CA TRP A 132 -7.10 -1.71 7.28
C TRP A 132 -5.86 -1.75 6.40
N GLY A 133 -5.99 -2.24 5.17
CA GLY A 133 -4.92 -2.18 4.18
C GLY A 133 -4.87 -0.80 3.51
N PHE A 134 -3.70 -0.44 2.99
CA PHE A 134 -3.56 0.69 2.09
C PHE A 134 -4.50 0.51 0.88
N SER A 135 -5.12 1.61 0.49
CA SER A 135 -6.04 1.64 -0.65
C SER A 135 -5.44 2.41 -1.80
N SER A 136 -4.84 1.67 -2.73
CA SER A 136 -4.42 2.23 -4.01
C SER A 136 -5.65 2.63 -4.83
N CYS A 137 -5.65 3.88 -5.30
CA CYS A 137 -6.71 4.49 -6.09
C CYS A 137 -6.11 5.20 -7.31
N THR A 138 -6.96 5.56 -8.27
CA THR A 138 -6.59 6.35 -9.44
C THR A 138 -7.56 7.51 -9.64
N SER A 139 -7.08 8.66 -10.10
CA SER A 139 -7.92 9.77 -10.56
C SER A 139 -8.37 9.59 -12.02
N LYS A 140 -7.81 8.59 -12.73
CA LYS A 140 -8.04 8.34 -14.15
C LYS A 140 -8.86 7.06 -14.32
N LEU A 141 -10.11 7.20 -14.76
CA LEU A 141 -11.04 6.07 -14.97
C LEU A 141 -10.52 5.02 -15.96
N ASN A 142 -9.80 5.45 -17.00
CA ASN A 142 -9.26 4.55 -18.02
C ASN A 142 -8.23 3.55 -17.46
N VAL A 143 -7.53 3.89 -16.38
CA VAL A 143 -6.59 2.97 -15.72
C VAL A 143 -7.32 1.72 -15.20
N LEU A 144 -8.57 1.86 -14.75
CA LEU A 144 -9.35 0.74 -14.23
C LEU A 144 -9.79 -0.24 -15.31
N GLN A 145 -9.76 0.14 -16.59
CA GLN A 145 -10.08 -0.77 -17.69
C GLN A 145 -8.99 -1.81 -17.96
N ASN A 146 -7.78 -1.64 -17.40
CA ASN A 146 -6.72 -2.63 -17.48
C ASN A 146 -7.11 -3.87 -16.66
N GLU A 147 -6.89 -5.05 -17.26
CA GLU A 147 -7.14 -6.36 -16.65
C GLU A 147 -6.40 -6.55 -15.33
N GLN A 148 -5.28 -5.87 -15.08
CA GLN A 148 -4.59 -5.92 -13.78
C GLN A 148 -5.41 -5.29 -12.64
N PHE A 149 -6.27 -4.30 -12.92
CA PHE A 149 -7.11 -3.64 -11.92
C PHE A 149 -8.54 -4.21 -11.92
N LEU A 150 -9.47 -3.58 -12.64
CA LEU A 150 -10.84 -4.10 -12.73
C LEU A 150 -10.95 -5.15 -13.82
N GLY A 151 -10.37 -4.90 -14.99
CA GLY A 151 -10.64 -5.71 -16.18
C GLY A 151 -12.12 -5.68 -16.60
N LYS A 152 -12.48 -6.50 -17.59
CA LYS A 152 -13.80 -6.40 -18.25
C LYS A 152 -14.75 -7.57 -17.96
N THR A 153 -14.29 -8.64 -17.31
CA THR A 153 -15.06 -9.90 -17.19
C THR A 153 -15.33 -10.30 -15.74
N GLY A 154 -16.41 -11.01 -15.47
CA GLY A 154 -16.76 -11.52 -14.13
C GLY A 154 -17.32 -10.48 -13.15
N PRO A 155 -17.68 -10.88 -11.91
CA PRO A 155 -18.23 -9.97 -10.91
C PRO A 155 -17.19 -8.93 -10.46
N ARG A 156 -17.60 -7.66 -10.40
CA ARG A 156 -16.73 -6.51 -10.13
C ARG A 156 -17.41 -5.51 -9.20
N THR A 157 -16.61 -4.85 -8.37
CA THR A 157 -17.04 -3.69 -7.58
C THR A 157 -16.18 -2.49 -7.96
N PHE A 158 -16.85 -1.39 -8.23
CA PHE A 158 -16.24 -0.10 -8.53
C PHE A 158 -16.60 0.89 -7.43
N PHE A 159 -15.59 1.43 -6.76
CA PHE A 159 -15.76 2.47 -5.76
C PHE A 159 -15.47 3.83 -6.38
N THR A 160 -16.41 4.75 -6.24
CA THR A 160 -16.19 6.18 -6.36
C THR A 160 -16.02 6.73 -4.95
N ILE A 161 -14.90 7.40 -4.69
CA ILE A 161 -14.55 7.90 -3.36
C ILE A 161 -14.30 9.39 -3.46
N GLU A 162 -15.09 10.16 -2.73
CA GLU A 162 -14.79 11.56 -2.42
C GLU A 162 -13.69 11.55 -1.35
N CYS A 163 -12.46 11.85 -1.77
CA CYS A 163 -11.29 11.84 -0.89
C CYS A 163 -11.06 13.24 -0.34
N ASP A 164 -11.09 13.40 0.99
CA ASP A 164 -10.78 14.66 1.67
C ASP A 164 -9.28 14.85 1.87
N SER A 165 -8.56 13.75 2.13
CA SER A 165 -7.11 13.74 2.33
C SER A 165 -6.51 12.41 1.90
N GLY A 166 -5.55 12.48 0.96
CA GLY A 166 -4.83 11.33 0.41
C GLY A 166 -3.70 11.75 -0.51
#